data_AF-A0A8T5QJG9-F1
#
_entry.id   AF-A0A8T5QJG9-F1
#
_cell.length_a   1.000
_cell.length_b   1.000
_cell.length_c   1.000
_cell.angle_alpha   90.00
_cell.angle_beta   90.00
_cell.angle_gamma   90.00
#
_symmetry.space_group_name_H-M   'P 1'
#
loop_
_entity.id
_entity.type
_entity.pdbx_description
1 polymer ?
#
loop_
_entity_poly.entity_id
_entity_poly.type
_entity_poly.pdbx_seq_one_letter_code
_entity_poly.pdbx_strand_id
1 'polypeptide(L)'
;MTKDIEEGKIFAFLAYLLSIIGFLIVLLAKKDNKFAMYHAKQSLVLFIVYMIGWAILVFIPFLGWGLLPVWWVIMVIMTIIGIINAFSGKEKPLPIIGKYAKKIKI
;
A
#
# COMPACT_ATOMS: atom_id res chain seq x y z
N MET A 1 15.56 -16.62 4.75
CA MET A 1 14.23 -16.08 4.38
C MET A 1 13.35 -17.27 4.07
N THR A 2 12.04 -17.26 4.35
CA THR A 2 11.19 -18.44 4.04
C THR A 2 10.89 -18.51 2.54
N LYS A 3 10.60 -19.70 2.02
CA LYS A 3 10.22 -19.90 0.61
C LYS A 3 9.05 -19.01 0.17
N ASP A 4 8.06 -18.85 1.04
CA ASP A 4 6.88 -18.00 0.77
C ASP A 4 7.26 -16.51 0.60
N ILE A 5 8.19 -16.00 1.40
CA ILE A 5 8.70 -14.62 1.28
C ILE A 5 9.51 -14.45 -0.01
N GLU A 6 10.32 -15.43 -0.38
CA GLU A 6 11.12 -15.38 -1.62
C GLU A 6 10.23 -15.32 -2.86
N GLU A 7 9.24 -16.21 -2.96
CA GLU A 7 8.30 -16.25 -4.08
C GLU A 7 7.37 -15.02 -4.11
N GLY A 8 7.03 -14.47 -2.95
CA GLY A 8 6.10 -13.35 -2.80
C GLY A 8 6.72 -11.97 -2.97
N LYS A 9 8.06 -11.83 -2.91
CA LYS A 9 8.74 -10.53 -2.86
C LYS A 9 8.45 -9.63 -4.06
N ILE A 10 8.52 -10.16 -5.27
CA ILE A 10 8.25 -9.38 -6.49
C ILE A 10 6.79 -8.93 -6.55
N PHE A 11 5.86 -9.79 -6.12
CA PHE A 11 4.43 -9.49 -6.08
C PHE A 11 4.10 -8.44 -5.02
N ALA A 12 4.72 -8.53 -3.83
CA ALA A 12 4.62 -7.53 -2.79
C ALA A 12 5.12 -6.15 -3.27
N PHE A 13 6.22 -6.11 -4.02
CA PHE A 13 6.70 -4.89 -4.66
C PHE A 13 5.70 -4.33 -5.69
N LEU A 14 5.23 -5.18 -6.61
CA LEU A 14 4.27 -4.80 -7.65
C LEU A 14 2.97 -4.25 -7.05
N ALA A 15 2.53 -4.79 -5.91
CA ALA A 15 1.37 -4.30 -5.18
C ALA A 15 1.47 -2.83 -4.76
N TYR A 16 2.67 -2.34 -4.43
CA TYR A 16 2.89 -0.92 -4.15
C TYR A 16 3.10 -0.11 -5.42
N LEU A 17 3.93 -0.61 -6.35
CA LEU A 17 4.29 0.13 -7.57
C LEU A 17 3.06 0.40 -8.46
N LEU A 18 2.23 -0.61 -8.65
CA LEU A 18 1.05 -0.55 -9.53
C LEU A 18 -0.24 -0.26 -8.75
N SER A 19 -0.14 -0.03 -7.43
CA SER A 19 -1.26 0.31 -6.57
C SER A 19 -2.42 -0.69 -6.72
N ILE A 20 -3.63 -0.24 -7.08
CA ILE A 20 -4.81 -1.08 -7.27
C ILE A 20 -4.61 -2.20 -8.29
N ILE A 21 -3.89 -1.94 -9.39
CA ILE A 21 -3.60 -2.96 -10.41
C ILE A 21 -2.67 -4.02 -9.81
N GLY A 22 -1.66 -3.59 -9.05
CA GLY A 22 -0.75 -4.49 -8.34
C GLY A 22 -1.48 -5.36 -7.32
N PHE A 23 -2.39 -4.77 -6.54
CA PHE A 23 -3.25 -5.51 -5.61
C PHE A 23 -4.06 -6.61 -6.34
N LEU A 24 -4.69 -6.28 -7.47
CA LEU A 24 -5.47 -7.26 -8.25
C LEU A 24 -4.59 -8.38 -8.80
N ILE A 25 -3.38 -8.07 -9.27
CA ILE A 25 -2.41 -9.07 -9.71
C ILE A 25 -2.11 -10.06 -8.57
N VAL A 26 -1.83 -9.57 -7.36
CA VAL A 26 -1.56 -10.45 -6.21
C VAL A 26 -2.80 -11.26 -5.84
N LEU A 27 -3.98 -10.64 -5.82
CA LEU A 27 -5.24 -11.30 -5.47
C LEU A 27 -5.57 -12.46 -6.42
N LEU A 28 -5.29 -12.31 -7.71
CA LEU A 28 -5.61 -13.31 -8.72
C LEU A 28 -4.50 -14.36 -8.89
N ALA A 29 -3.23 -13.95 -8.84
CA ALA A 29 -2.09 -14.82 -9.17
C ALA A 29 -1.36 -15.40 -7.95
N LYS A 30 -1.48 -14.80 -6.76
CA LYS A 30 -0.71 -15.15 -5.55
C LYS A 30 -1.55 -15.10 -4.28
N LYS A 31 -2.83 -15.46 -4.37
CA LYS A 31 -3.78 -15.41 -3.25
C LYS A 31 -3.30 -16.19 -2.01
N ASP A 32 -2.73 -17.37 -2.23
CA ASP A 32 -2.30 -18.26 -1.14
C ASP A 32 -0.94 -17.91 -0.54
N ASN A 33 -0.19 -16.98 -1.16
CA ASN A 33 1.07 -16.48 -0.63
C ASN A 33 0.79 -15.40 0.42
N LYS A 34 1.04 -15.73 1.69
CA LYS A 34 0.65 -14.86 2.82
C LYS A 34 1.42 -13.56 2.81
N PHE A 35 2.70 -13.61 2.43
CA PHE A 35 3.58 -12.45 2.37
C PHE A 35 3.16 -11.44 1.28
N ALA A 36 2.90 -11.92 0.06
CA ALA A 36 2.41 -11.10 -1.04
C ALA A 36 1.05 -10.49 -0.69
N MET A 37 0.13 -11.29 -0.16
CA MET A 37 -1.20 -10.86 0.22
C MET A 37 -1.18 -9.83 1.35
N TYR A 38 -0.27 -9.95 2.32
CA TYR A 38 -0.06 -8.94 3.36
C TYR A 38 0.24 -7.57 2.75
N HIS A 39 1.23 -7.51 1.86
CA HIS A 39 1.64 -6.26 1.22
C HIS A 39 0.58 -5.73 0.23
N ALA A 40 -0.17 -6.60 -0.44
CA ALA A 40 -1.27 -6.23 -1.30
C ALA A 40 -2.43 -5.58 -0.54
N LYS A 41 -2.85 -6.14 0.59
CA LYS A 41 -3.87 -5.50 1.44
C LYS A 41 -3.40 -4.16 1.97
N GLN A 42 -2.13 -4.06 2.34
CA GLN A 42 -1.54 -2.82 2.84
C GLN A 42 -1.47 -1.73 1.76
N SER A 43 -1.11 -2.08 0.51
CA SER A 43 -1.11 -1.13 -0.60
C SER A 43 -2.53 -0.71 -1.00
N LEU A 44 -3.52 -1.62 -0.95
CA LEU A 44 -4.92 -1.28 -1.17
C LEU A 44 -5.44 -0.25 -0.15
N VAL A 45 -5.14 -0.44 1.14
CA VAL A 45 -5.50 0.53 2.17
C VAL A 45 -4.83 1.87 1.91
N LEU A 46 -3.53 1.86 1.57
CA LEU A 46 -2.80 3.09 1.26
C LEU A 46 -3.45 3.85 0.08
N PHE A 47 -3.86 3.13 -0.97
CA PHE A 47 -4.59 3.70 -2.10
C PHE A 47 -5.94 4.31 -1.70
N ILE A 48 -6.74 3.59 -0.91
CA ILE A 48 -8.04 4.09 -0.42
C ILE A 48 -7.84 5.37 0.41
N VAL A 49 -6.86 5.38 1.32
CA VAL A 49 -6.56 6.56 2.12
C VAL A 49 -6.14 7.73 1.23
N TYR A 50 -5.24 7.50 0.27
CA TYR A 50 -4.84 8.53 -0.71
C TYR A 50 -6.04 9.13 -1.43
N MET A 51 -6.94 8.30 -1.96
CA MET A 51 -8.14 8.74 -2.69
C MET A 51 -9.10 9.56 -1.81
N ILE A 52 -9.33 9.13 -0.56
CA ILE A 52 -10.19 9.86 0.38
C ILE A 52 -9.60 11.23 0.69
N GLY A 53 -8.32 11.32 1.04
CA GLY A 53 -7.69 12.59 1.38
C GLY A 53 -7.61 13.53 0.17
N TRP A 54 -7.32 12.99 -1.02
CA TRP A 54 -7.34 13.77 -2.25
C TRP A 54 -8.74 14.33 -2.54
N ALA A 55 -9.78 13.49 -2.45
CA ALA A 55 -11.16 13.91 -2.68
C ALA A 55 -11.56 15.04 -1.72
N ILE A 56 -11.27 14.92 -0.42
CA ILE A 56 -11.58 15.96 0.58
C ILE A 56 -10.84 17.28 0.26
N LEU A 57 -9.53 17.21 -0.01
CA LEU A 57 -8.70 18.40 -0.17
C LEU A 57 -9.00 19.18 -1.45
N VAL A 58 -9.44 18.51 -2.53
CA VAL A 58 -9.81 19.19 -3.79
C VAL A 58 -11.03 20.11 -3.62
N PHE A 59 -11.99 19.74 -2.76
CA PHE A 59 -13.20 20.53 -2.50
C PHE A 59 -13.00 21.70 -1.54
N ILE A 60 -11.79 21.91 -0.99
CA ILE A 60 -11.47 23.03 -0.10
C ILE A 60 -10.58 24.02 -0.87
N PRO A 61 -11.12 25.12 -1.41
CA PRO A 61 -10.34 26.10 -2.17
C PRO A 61 -9.21 26.72 -1.33
N PHE A 62 -8.12 27.10 -2.00
CA PHE A 62 -6.92 27.72 -1.43
C PHE A 62 -6.16 26.83 -0.41
N LEU A 63 -6.75 26.55 0.76
CA LEU A 63 -6.12 25.76 1.82
C LEU A 63 -5.94 24.30 1.40
N GLY A 64 -7.00 23.67 0.89
CA GLY A 64 -6.93 22.27 0.46
C GLY A 64 -5.94 22.08 -0.69
N TRP A 65 -5.95 23.00 -1.66
CA TRP A 65 -5.02 22.98 -2.78
C TRP A 65 -3.57 23.17 -2.34
N GLY A 66 -3.30 24.03 -1.36
CA GLY A 66 -1.97 24.18 -0.76
C GLY A 66 -1.50 22.93 -0.02
N LEU A 67 -2.41 22.14 0.54
CA LEU A 67 -2.10 20.89 1.26
C LEU A 67 -1.99 19.66 0.35
N LEU A 68 -2.53 19.70 -0.87
CA LEU A 68 -2.46 18.57 -1.84
C LEU A 68 -1.02 18.09 -2.11
N PRO A 69 -0.02 18.96 -2.36
CA PRO A 69 1.36 18.53 -2.55
C PRO A 69 1.93 17.84 -1.30
N VAL A 70 1.63 18.36 -0.10
CA VAL A 70 2.09 17.78 1.17
C VAL A 70 1.47 16.40 1.38
N TRP A 71 0.18 16.26 1.10
CA TRP A 71 -0.53 14.98 1.14
C TRP A 71 0.08 13.95 0.20
N TRP A 72 0.37 14.35 -1.03
CA TRP A 72 1.01 13.49 -2.03
C TRP A 72 2.40 13.01 -1.55
N VAL A 73 3.24 13.91 -1.02
CA VAL A 73 4.57 13.55 -0.48
C VAL A 73 4.45 12.53 0.65
N ILE A 74 3.52 12.72 1.59
CA ILE A 74 3.26 11.77 2.68
C ILE A 74 2.92 10.38 2.13
N MET A 75 2.09 10.29 1.09
CA MET A 75 1.70 9.02 0.47
C MET A 75 2.83 8.35 -0.29
N VAL A 76 3.68 9.13 -0.95
CA VAL A 76 4.89 8.62 -1.60
C VAL A 76 5.86 8.05 -0.56
N ILE A 77 6.09 8.75 0.56
CA ILE A 77 6.93 8.27 1.66
C ILE A 77 6.39 6.95 2.21
N MET A 78 5.08 6.85 2.46
CA MET A 78 4.46 5.61 2.92
C MET A 78 4.62 4.47 1.90
N THR A 79 4.46 4.76 0.61
CA THR A 79 4.69 3.78 -0.47
C THR A 79 6.15 3.27 -0.46
N ILE A 80 7.12 4.17 -0.34
CA ILE A 80 8.55 3.84 -0.29
C ILE A 80 8.86 2.96 0.93
N ILE A 81 8.35 3.30 2.11
CA ILE A 81 8.51 2.48 3.33
C ILE A 81 7.92 1.08 3.09
N GLY A 82 6.75 1.01 2.44
CA GLY A 82 6.10 -0.24 2.06
C GLY A 82 6.97 -1.11 1.17
N ILE A 83 7.56 -0.52 0.14
CA ILE A 83 8.49 -1.16 -0.81
C ILE A 83 9.76 -1.64 -0.10
N ILE A 84 10.37 -0.82 0.76
CA ILE A 84 11.56 -1.20 1.53
C ILE A 84 11.25 -2.41 2.41
N ASN A 85 10.09 -2.43 3.06
CA ASN A 85 9.65 -3.56 3.87
C ASN A 85 9.43 -4.83 3.01
N ALA A 86 8.81 -4.70 1.83
CA ALA A 86 8.64 -5.81 0.89
C ALA A 86 10.00 -6.42 0.46
N PHE A 87 10.95 -5.58 0.03
CA PHE A 87 12.29 -6.07 -0.33
C PHE A 87 13.11 -6.58 0.86
N SER A 88 12.82 -6.09 2.07
CA SER A 88 13.43 -6.59 3.30
C SER A 88 12.80 -7.89 3.82
N GLY A 89 11.73 -8.40 3.19
CA GLY A 89 10.99 -9.56 3.67
C GLY A 89 10.27 -9.34 5.01
N LYS A 90 9.86 -8.09 5.29
CA LYS A 90 9.28 -7.68 6.58
C LYS A 90 7.80 -7.34 6.43
N GLU A 91 6.94 -8.08 7.11
CA GLU A 91 5.50 -7.78 7.24
C GLU A 91 5.26 -6.69 8.30
N LYS A 92 5.78 -5.49 8.05
CA LYS A 92 5.63 -4.35 8.97
C LYS A 92 4.45 -3.45 8.56
N PRO A 93 3.58 -3.07 9.51
CA PRO A 93 2.50 -2.13 9.24
C PRO A 93 3.07 -0.75 8.91
N LEU A 94 2.49 -0.07 7.92
CA LEU A 94 2.78 1.34 7.69
C LEU A 94 2.32 2.19 8.89
N PRO A 95 3.03 3.28 9.22
CA PRO A 95 2.59 4.22 10.25
C PRO A 95 1.16 4.67 10.00
N ILE A 96 0.36 4.79 11.07
CA ILE A 96 -1.02 5.31 11.08
C ILE A 96 -2.06 4.37 10.40
N ILE A 97 -1.76 3.83 9.22
CA ILE A 97 -2.72 3.11 8.37
C ILE A 97 -2.61 1.58 8.42
N GLY A 98 -1.46 1.02 8.84
CA GLY A 98 -1.20 -0.42 8.76
C GLY A 98 -2.14 -1.28 9.62
N LYS A 99 -2.81 -0.70 10.62
CA LYS A 99 -3.84 -1.38 11.43
C LYS A 99 -5.10 -1.76 10.65
N TYR A 100 -5.42 -1.04 9.56
CA TYR A 100 -6.61 -1.32 8.76
C TYR A 100 -6.39 -2.45 7.77
N ALA A 101 -5.16 -2.61 7.25
CA ALA A 101 -4.80 -3.69 6.32
C ALA A 101 -5.04 -5.07 6.93
N LYS A 102 -4.72 -5.23 8.24
CA LYS A 102 -4.93 -6.49 8.98
C LYS A 102 -6.40 -6.88 9.16
N LYS A 103 -7.34 -5.94 8.99
CA LYS A 103 -8.79 -6.21 9.14
C LYS A 103 -9.42 -6.78 7.87
N ILE A 104 -8.73 -6.70 6.75
CA ILE A 104 -9.24 -7.16 5.45
C ILE A 104 -9.15 -8.71 5.39
N LYS A 105 -10.31 -9.36 5.44
CA LYS A 105 -10.48 -10.82 5.34
C LYS A 105 -10.78 -11.20 3.88
N ILE A 106 -9.72 -11.49 3.12
CA ILE A 106 -9.74 -12.06 1.76
C ILE A 106 -8.50 -12.93 1.58
#